data_AF-A0AA89ADF2-F1
#
_entry.id   AF-A0AA89ADF2-F1
#
_cell.length_a   1.000
_cell.length_b   1.000
_cell.length_c   1.000
_cell.angle_alpha   90.00
_cell.angle_beta   90.00
_cell.angle_gamma   90.00
#
_symmetry.space_group_name_H-M   'P 1'
#
loop_
_entity.id
_entity.type
_entity.pdbx_description
1 polymer ?
#
loop_
_entity_poly.entity_id
_entity_poly.type
_entity_poly.pdbx_seq_one_letter_code
_entity_poly.pdbx_strand_id
1 'polypeptide(L)'
;MAALSRARSFSSSLLRDLVRRPFTTTSPNAADPTRRPSIMANNPTFTMDISSQIGSCMPISMLRIGTLIHNLELNPGQGGKLVRAAGTAAKILKEPAAARHVLIRMPSGKTKLIDTRCRATVGSVSNPEHRMKKLRKAGHSRWLGRRPVVRGVAMNPVDHPHGGGEGRSKSSGNYGRCSVSPWGKPTKSGYRTGPLKRKK
;
A
#
# COMPACT_ATOMS: atom_id res chain seq x y z
N MET A 1 25.43 22.40 54.40
CA MET A 1 26.71 21.67 54.39
C MET A 1 26.84 20.96 53.06
N ALA A 2 27.85 21.35 52.29
CA ALA A 2 28.21 20.79 50.99
C ALA A 2 29.21 19.62 51.16
N ALA A 3 29.15 18.64 50.26
CA ALA A 3 30.24 17.74 49.81
C ALA A 3 29.63 16.51 49.11
N LEU A 4 30.16 15.91 48.04
CA LEU A 4 31.18 16.24 47.06
C LEU A 4 31.01 15.22 45.90
N SER A 5 31.42 15.63 44.72
CA SER A 5 31.41 14.92 43.43
C SER A 5 32.27 13.64 43.35
N ARG A 6 31.94 12.75 42.41
CA ARG A 6 32.95 12.07 41.56
C ARG A 6 32.37 11.46 40.28
N ALA A 7 32.57 12.15 39.16
CA ALA A 7 32.47 11.58 37.81
C ALA A 7 33.80 10.89 37.46
N ARG A 8 33.75 9.73 36.79
CA ARG A 8 34.93 9.08 36.18
C ARG A 8 34.90 9.29 34.68
N SER A 9 35.80 10.13 34.20
CA SER A 9 36.23 10.24 32.81
C SER A 9 37.17 9.08 32.48
N PHE A 10 36.87 8.29 31.44
CA PHE A 10 37.86 7.43 30.79
C PHE A 10 38.30 8.11 29.50
N SER A 11 39.59 8.44 29.48
CA SER A 11 40.28 9.20 28.45
C SER A 11 40.52 8.37 27.18
N SER A 12 40.32 9.04 26.06
CA SER A 12 40.74 8.64 24.72
C SER A 12 42.27 8.74 24.57
N SER A 13 43.01 7.65 24.82
CA SER A 13 44.46 7.62 24.55
C SER A 13 45.04 6.20 24.43
N LEU A 14 44.38 5.30 23.68
CA LEU A 14 44.97 4.04 23.23
C LEU A 14 44.67 3.80 21.74
N LEU A 15 44.91 4.84 20.96
CA LEU A 15 45.13 4.73 19.53
C LEU A 15 46.64 4.71 19.32
N ARG A 16 47.09 3.76 18.49
CA ARG A 16 48.42 3.67 17.85
C ARG A 16 49.49 3.02 18.71
N ASP A 17 49.71 1.73 18.48
CA ASP A 17 51.02 1.23 18.01
C ASP A 17 51.00 -0.30 17.99
N LEU A 18 50.63 -0.85 16.84
CA LEU A 18 51.10 -2.16 16.42
C LEU A 18 51.38 -2.07 14.92
N VAL A 19 52.62 -1.66 14.67
CA VAL A 19 53.23 -1.37 13.39
C VAL A 19 53.94 -2.63 12.89
N ARG A 20 53.62 -3.02 11.64
CA ARG A 20 54.44 -3.77 10.65
C ARG A 20 54.68 -5.28 10.94
N ARG A 21 54.58 -6.18 9.97
CA ARG A 21 55.24 -6.21 8.63
C ARG A 21 54.46 -7.05 7.59
N PRO A 22 54.83 -6.94 6.29
CA PRO A 22 53.99 -7.25 5.14
C PRO A 22 54.22 -8.66 4.58
N PHE A 23 53.21 -9.25 3.95
CA PHE A 23 53.42 -10.26 2.93
C PHE A 23 52.73 -9.85 1.64
N THR A 24 53.59 -9.58 0.67
CA THR A 24 53.34 -9.49 -0.76
C THR A 24 52.77 -10.79 -1.29
N THR A 25 51.65 -10.74 -1.99
CA THR A 25 51.41 -11.60 -3.15
C THR A 25 50.81 -10.77 -4.29
N THR A 26 51.48 -10.91 -5.41
CA THR A 26 51.30 -10.32 -6.73
C THR A 26 49.89 -10.43 -7.31
N SER A 27 49.43 -9.32 -7.89
CA SER A 27 48.39 -9.28 -8.92
C SER A 27 48.79 -10.07 -10.17
N PRO A 28 47.81 -10.61 -10.91
CA PRO A 28 47.70 -10.21 -12.30
C PRO A 28 46.24 -9.98 -12.65
N ASN A 29 45.80 -8.72 -12.55
CA ASN A 29 44.71 -8.14 -13.33
C ASN A 29 44.60 -6.67 -12.92
N ALA A 30 45.62 -5.91 -13.30
CA ALA A 30 45.49 -4.47 -13.42
C ALA A 30 44.50 -4.21 -14.57
N ALA A 31 43.23 -4.02 -14.23
CA ALA A 31 42.25 -3.48 -15.16
C ALA A 31 42.64 -2.03 -15.45
N ASP A 32 43.21 -1.84 -16.63
CA ASP A 32 43.53 -0.55 -17.23
C ASP A 32 42.31 0.41 -17.20
N PRO A 33 42.40 1.59 -16.57
CA PRO A 33 41.29 2.54 -16.49
C PRO A 33 41.04 3.30 -17.81
N THR A 34 41.84 3.06 -18.86
CA THR A 34 41.70 3.76 -20.14
C THR A 34 40.85 3.02 -21.18
N ARG A 35 40.41 1.79 -20.90
CA ARG A 35 39.49 1.07 -21.79
C ARG A 35 38.03 1.40 -21.48
N ARG A 36 37.58 2.58 -21.87
CA ARG A 36 36.13 2.80 -22.09
C ARG A 36 35.71 1.92 -23.26
N PRO A 37 34.87 0.88 -23.12
CA PRO A 37 34.21 0.33 -24.28
C PRO A 37 33.20 1.38 -24.74
N SER A 38 33.55 2.11 -25.80
CA SER A 38 32.66 2.99 -26.55
C SER A 38 31.61 2.19 -27.34
N ILE A 39 30.96 1.21 -26.72
CA ILE A 39 29.98 0.29 -27.33
C ILE A 39 28.60 0.46 -26.67
N MET A 40 28.24 1.70 -26.32
CA MET A 40 26.86 2.03 -25.92
C MET A 40 26.31 3.27 -26.64
N ALA A 41 26.82 3.57 -27.84
CA ALA A 41 26.35 4.71 -28.63
C ALA A 41 25.40 4.36 -29.78
N ASN A 42 25.20 3.07 -30.11
CA ASN A 42 24.47 2.66 -31.33
C ASN A 42 23.34 1.63 -31.09
N ASN A 43 22.65 1.67 -29.96
CA ASN A 43 21.36 0.99 -29.82
C ASN A 43 20.23 2.04 -29.86
N PRO A 44 19.52 2.22 -30.99
CA PRO A 44 18.35 3.09 -31.05
C PRO A 44 17.13 2.57 -30.25
N THR A 45 17.31 1.52 -29.43
CA THR A 45 16.26 0.85 -28.65
C THR A 45 16.33 1.09 -27.13
N PHE A 46 17.21 1.98 -26.66
CA PHE A 46 17.26 2.38 -25.25
C PHE A 46 16.82 3.83 -25.02
N THR A 47 15.90 4.34 -25.84
CA THR A 47 14.99 5.38 -25.34
C THR A 47 14.14 4.73 -24.26
N MET A 48 14.45 5.00 -22.98
CA MET A 48 13.65 4.53 -21.86
C MET A 48 12.17 4.86 -22.14
N ASP A 49 11.36 3.85 -22.42
CA ASP A 49 9.94 4.05 -22.65
C ASP A 49 9.35 4.69 -21.39
N ILE A 50 8.73 5.86 -21.54
CA ILE A 50 8.16 6.64 -20.43
C ILE A 50 7.15 5.76 -19.67
N SER A 51 6.52 4.80 -20.36
CA SER A 51 5.60 3.82 -19.78
C SER A 51 6.26 2.86 -18.77
N SER A 52 7.58 2.71 -18.84
CA SER A 52 8.39 1.86 -17.94
C SER A 52 8.95 2.61 -16.74
N GLN A 53 8.96 3.95 -16.78
CA GLN A 53 9.48 4.76 -15.69
C GLN A 53 8.46 4.87 -14.55
N ILE A 54 8.82 4.34 -13.38
CA ILE A 54 7.99 4.40 -12.17
C ILE A 54 7.82 5.85 -11.72
N GLY A 55 6.58 6.25 -11.42
CA GLY A 55 6.23 7.60 -10.98
C GLY A 55 5.80 8.55 -12.10
N SER A 56 6.01 8.17 -13.38
CA SER A 56 5.52 8.95 -14.51
C SER A 56 3.99 8.90 -14.61
N CYS A 57 3.36 10.05 -14.91
CA CYS A 57 1.92 10.19 -15.07
C CYS A 57 1.57 10.47 -16.53
N MET A 58 0.70 9.64 -17.12
CA MET A 58 0.31 9.75 -18.52
C MET A 58 -1.12 9.24 -18.73
N PRO A 59 -1.79 9.58 -19.86
CA PRO A 59 -3.06 8.96 -20.19
C PRO A 59 -2.91 7.45 -20.37
N ILE A 60 -3.96 6.71 -20.04
CA ILE A 60 -3.97 5.24 -20.12
C ILE A 60 -3.72 4.76 -21.56
N SER A 61 -4.10 5.53 -22.57
CA SER A 61 -3.81 5.26 -23.99
C SER A 61 -2.33 5.00 -24.30
N MET A 62 -1.41 5.65 -23.57
CA MET A 62 0.03 5.56 -23.80
C MET A 62 0.71 4.44 -22.99
N LEU A 63 -0.01 3.81 -22.07
CA LEU A 63 0.55 2.76 -21.22
C LEU A 63 0.56 1.41 -21.93
N ARG A 64 1.50 0.53 -21.56
CA ARG A 64 1.54 -0.83 -22.08
C ARG A 64 0.62 -1.77 -21.28
N ILE A 65 0.12 -2.81 -21.94
CA ILE A 65 -0.58 -3.91 -21.28
C ILE A 65 0.28 -4.52 -20.17
N GLY A 66 -0.34 -4.90 -19.06
CA GLY A 66 0.34 -5.54 -17.94
C GLY A 66 1.09 -4.61 -17.00
N THR A 67 1.23 -3.32 -17.33
CA THR A 67 1.81 -2.31 -16.44
C THR A 67 1.02 -2.21 -15.13
N LEU A 68 1.76 -2.01 -14.04
CA LEU A 68 1.20 -1.70 -12.73
C LEU A 68 0.98 -0.19 -12.64
N ILE A 69 -0.21 0.21 -12.19
CA ILE A 69 -0.63 1.60 -12.17
C ILE A 69 -1.35 1.95 -10.87
N HIS A 70 -1.27 3.21 -10.45
CA HIS A 70 -1.98 3.76 -9.30
C HIS A 70 -2.49 5.17 -9.61
N ASN A 71 -3.26 5.75 -8.67
CA ASN A 71 -3.85 7.09 -8.79
C ASN A 71 -4.69 7.31 -10.06
N LEU A 72 -5.63 6.39 -10.33
CA LEU A 72 -6.42 6.39 -11.56
C LEU A 72 -7.58 7.39 -11.51
N GLU A 73 -7.79 8.09 -12.61
CA GLU A 73 -9.01 8.89 -12.80
C GLU A 73 -10.24 8.01 -13.05
N LEU A 74 -11.41 8.52 -12.67
CA LEU A 74 -12.67 7.88 -13.02
C LEU A 74 -13.19 8.36 -14.38
N ASN A 75 -13.16 9.68 -14.56
CA ASN A 75 -13.49 10.41 -15.78
C ASN A 75 -12.30 11.28 -16.16
N PRO A 76 -12.07 11.55 -17.46
CA PRO A 76 -10.92 12.31 -17.91
C PRO A 76 -10.91 13.71 -17.29
N GLY A 77 -9.77 14.13 -16.72
CA GLY A 77 -9.60 15.46 -16.13
C GLY A 77 -10.23 15.64 -14.74
N GLN A 78 -10.82 14.59 -14.17
CA GLN A 78 -11.41 14.64 -12.83
C GLN A 78 -10.38 14.47 -11.69
N GLY A 79 -9.13 14.19 -12.05
CA GLY A 79 -8.07 13.83 -11.10
C GLY A 79 -8.19 12.40 -10.57
N GLY A 80 -7.07 11.90 -10.03
CA GLY A 80 -6.96 10.54 -9.54
C GLY A 80 -7.86 10.27 -8.33
N LYS A 81 -8.79 9.32 -8.46
CA LYS A 81 -9.77 8.94 -7.43
C LYS A 81 -9.63 7.50 -6.96
N LEU A 82 -9.12 6.62 -7.82
CA LEU A 82 -9.01 5.19 -7.54
C LEU A 82 -7.55 4.81 -7.25
N VAL A 83 -7.37 3.74 -6.47
CA VAL A 83 -6.05 3.12 -6.20
C VAL A 83 -5.05 4.12 -5.61
N ARG A 84 -5.39 4.70 -4.45
CA ARG A 84 -4.56 5.69 -3.72
C ARG A 84 -4.05 5.20 -2.37
N ALA A 85 -4.46 4.01 -1.95
CA ALA A 85 -4.09 3.48 -0.65
C ALA A 85 -2.64 2.95 -0.66
N ALA A 86 -1.97 3.03 0.49
CA ALA A 86 -0.59 2.59 0.65
C ALA A 86 -0.36 1.17 0.13
N GLY A 87 0.69 0.97 -0.67
CA GLY A 87 1.04 -0.32 -1.26
C GLY A 87 0.05 -0.89 -2.28
N THR A 88 -0.96 -0.13 -2.73
CA THR A 88 -1.92 -0.62 -3.72
C THR A 88 -1.50 -0.32 -5.15
N ALA A 89 -1.86 -1.21 -6.06
CA ALA A 89 -1.69 -1.06 -7.50
C ALA A 89 -2.87 -1.75 -8.23
N ALA A 90 -3.13 -1.29 -9.44
CA ALA A 90 -4.01 -1.91 -10.42
C ALA A 90 -3.18 -2.36 -11.63
N LYS A 91 -3.75 -3.24 -12.46
CA LYS A 91 -3.06 -3.79 -13.63
C LYS A 91 -3.89 -3.61 -14.89
N ILE A 92 -3.27 -3.16 -15.97
CA ILE A 92 -3.90 -3.08 -17.29
C ILE A 92 -4.01 -4.49 -17.88
N LEU A 93 -5.21 -4.92 -18.27
CA LEU A 93 -5.45 -6.27 -18.81
C LEU A 93 -5.56 -6.33 -20.33
N LYS A 94 -5.96 -5.23 -20.97
CA LYS A 94 -6.13 -5.15 -22.43
C LYS A 94 -5.30 -4.00 -22.98
N GLU A 95 -4.92 -4.10 -24.25
CA GLU A 95 -4.19 -3.03 -24.92
C GLU A 95 -5.04 -1.75 -24.97
N PRO A 96 -4.49 -0.61 -24.53
CA PRO A 96 -5.26 0.61 -24.42
C PRO A 96 -5.35 1.41 -25.73
N ALA A 97 -4.46 1.18 -26.71
CA ALA A 97 -4.43 1.96 -27.95
C ALA A 97 -5.63 1.70 -28.89
N ALA A 98 -6.25 0.52 -28.81
CA ALA A 98 -7.25 0.09 -29.77
C ALA A 98 -8.71 0.48 -29.44
N ALA A 99 -9.01 0.82 -28.19
CA ALA A 99 -10.40 0.97 -27.72
C ALA A 99 -10.62 2.28 -26.97
N ARG A 100 -11.86 2.80 -26.96
CA ARG A 100 -12.22 3.97 -26.14
C ARG A 100 -12.14 3.69 -24.63
N HIS A 101 -12.30 2.43 -24.23
CA HIS A 101 -12.27 1.99 -22.85
C HIS A 101 -11.28 0.85 -22.64
N VAL A 102 -10.61 0.87 -21.50
CA VAL A 102 -9.58 -0.11 -21.12
C VAL A 102 -10.07 -0.92 -19.94
N LEU A 103 -9.85 -2.23 -20.02
CA LEU A 103 -10.15 -3.14 -18.93
C LEU A 103 -8.99 -3.16 -17.94
N ILE A 104 -9.26 -2.69 -16.72
CA ILE A 104 -8.27 -2.58 -15.65
C ILE A 104 -8.68 -3.48 -14.48
N ARG A 105 -7.74 -4.29 -13.97
CA ARG A 105 -7.93 -5.09 -12.76
C ARG A 105 -7.65 -4.22 -11.53
N MET A 106 -8.67 -4.01 -10.73
CA MET A 106 -8.59 -3.24 -9.47
C MET A 106 -7.96 -4.08 -8.35
N PRO A 107 -7.40 -3.45 -7.29
CA PRO A 107 -6.90 -4.16 -6.11
C PRO A 107 -7.99 -4.96 -5.38
N SER A 108 -9.27 -4.63 -5.59
CA SER A 108 -10.41 -5.42 -5.10
C SER A 108 -10.63 -6.74 -5.86
N GLY A 109 -9.83 -7.04 -6.87
CA GLY A 109 -9.98 -8.21 -7.75
C GLY A 109 -10.96 -8.04 -8.91
N LYS A 110 -11.92 -7.13 -8.78
CA LYS A 110 -12.87 -6.77 -9.86
C LYS A 110 -12.18 -6.06 -11.01
N THR A 111 -12.66 -6.31 -12.23
CA THR A 111 -12.29 -5.55 -13.42
C THR A 111 -13.22 -4.35 -13.60
N LYS A 112 -12.69 -3.26 -14.15
CA LYS A 112 -13.44 -2.04 -14.43
C LYS A 112 -13.04 -1.49 -15.80
N LEU A 113 -14.01 -0.98 -16.54
CA LEU A 113 -13.80 -0.23 -17.77
C LEU A 113 -13.56 1.25 -17.42
N ILE A 114 -12.47 1.81 -17.93
CA ILE A 114 -12.07 3.20 -17.74
C ILE A 114 -11.76 3.80 -19.11
N ASP A 115 -12.12 5.07 -19.36
CA ASP A 115 -11.81 5.80 -20.60
C ASP A 115 -10.29 5.86 -20.82
N THR A 116 -9.80 5.64 -22.04
CA THR A 116 -8.38 5.72 -22.38
C THR A 116 -7.75 7.07 -22.12
N ARG A 117 -8.55 8.14 -22.16
CA ARG A 117 -8.10 9.51 -21.91
C ARG A 117 -7.85 9.81 -20.43
N CYS A 118 -8.34 8.96 -19.53
CA CYS A 118 -8.07 9.08 -18.11
C CYS A 118 -6.57 8.92 -17.84
N ARG A 119 -6.06 9.68 -16.86
CA ARG A 119 -4.68 9.59 -16.42
C ARG A 119 -4.44 8.52 -15.37
N ALA A 120 -3.22 8.00 -15.36
CA ALA A 120 -2.73 7.04 -14.39
C ALA A 120 -1.23 7.25 -14.16
N THR A 121 -0.76 6.88 -12.96
CA THR A 121 0.66 6.93 -12.61
C THR A 121 1.24 5.52 -12.63
N VAL A 122 2.42 5.35 -13.24
CA VAL A 122 3.11 4.06 -13.34
C VAL A 122 3.66 3.65 -11.98
N GLY A 123 3.49 2.38 -11.64
CA GLY A 123 3.98 1.76 -10.40
C GLY A 123 2.90 1.56 -9.35
N SER A 124 3.35 1.34 -8.11
CA SER A 124 2.50 1.15 -6.93
C SER A 124 2.61 2.34 -5.98
N VAL A 125 1.59 2.54 -5.14
CA VAL A 125 1.65 3.55 -4.09
C VAL A 125 2.72 3.15 -3.07
N SER A 126 3.46 4.13 -2.54
CA SER A 126 4.48 3.93 -1.52
C SER A 126 3.94 3.31 -0.23
N ASN A 127 4.86 2.90 0.65
CA ASN A 127 4.58 2.34 1.98
C ASN A 127 3.75 1.02 1.96
N PRO A 128 4.22 -0.05 1.30
CA PRO A 128 3.55 -1.35 1.33
C PRO A 128 3.50 -1.98 2.74
N GLU A 129 4.48 -1.65 3.59
CA GLU A 129 4.59 -2.15 4.96
C GLU A 129 3.47 -1.66 5.90
N HIS A 130 2.72 -0.63 5.49
CA HIS A 130 1.60 -0.10 6.27
C HIS A 130 0.59 -1.19 6.67
N ARG A 131 0.39 -2.22 5.83
CA ARG A 131 -0.48 -3.36 6.14
C ARG A 131 0.02 -4.20 7.32
N MET A 132 1.33 -4.29 7.52
CA MET A 132 1.95 -5.12 8.56
C MET A 132 2.01 -4.42 9.92
N LYS A 133 1.80 -3.10 9.96
CA LYS A 133 1.85 -2.30 11.19
C LYS A 133 0.70 -2.65 12.14
N LYS A 134 1.03 -3.24 13.30
CA LYS A 134 0.08 -3.54 14.39
C LYS A 134 0.04 -2.42 15.42
N LEU A 135 -1.16 -1.98 15.80
CA LEU A 135 -1.35 -1.03 16.90
C LEU A 135 -1.21 -1.78 18.24
N ARG A 136 -0.27 -1.38 19.10
CA ARG A 136 0.05 -2.12 20.35
C ARG A 136 -0.71 -1.65 21.60
N LYS A 137 -1.30 -0.46 21.57
CA LYS A 137 -2.06 0.11 22.71
C LYS A 137 -3.30 0.85 22.24
N ALA A 138 -4.33 0.91 23.10
CA ALA A 138 -5.58 1.61 22.81
C ALA A 138 -5.35 3.11 22.49
N GLY A 139 -4.43 3.76 23.22
CA GLY A 139 -4.08 5.17 22.98
C GLY A 139 -3.56 5.45 21.57
N HIS A 140 -2.90 4.49 20.92
CA HIS A 140 -2.43 4.68 19.54
C HIS A 140 -3.60 4.76 18.55
N SER A 141 -4.69 4.01 18.80
CA SER A 141 -5.95 4.14 18.03
C SER A 141 -6.61 5.51 18.26
N ARG A 142 -6.51 6.04 19.48
CA ARG A 142 -7.04 7.39 19.81
C ARG A 142 -6.28 8.50 19.11
N TRP A 143 -4.96 8.41 18.99
CA TRP A 143 -4.14 9.37 18.22
C TRP A 143 -4.48 9.37 16.73
N LEU A 144 -4.97 8.25 16.19
CA LEU A 144 -5.50 8.14 14.82
C LEU A 144 -6.94 8.69 14.68
N GLY A 145 -7.50 9.32 15.72
CA GLY A 145 -8.86 9.87 15.72
C GLY A 145 -9.99 8.85 15.86
N ARG A 146 -9.67 7.57 16.15
CA ARG A 146 -10.70 6.51 16.26
C ARG A 146 -11.21 6.41 17.69
N ARG A 147 -12.51 6.66 17.89
CA ARG A 147 -13.22 6.46 19.18
C ARG A 147 -13.49 4.97 19.43
N PRO A 148 -13.61 4.54 20.70
CA PRO A 148 -14.02 3.17 21.01
C PRO A 148 -15.41 2.85 20.43
N VAL A 149 -15.56 1.66 19.85
CA VAL A 149 -16.83 1.19 19.28
C VAL A 149 -17.40 0.09 20.19
N VAL A 150 -18.64 0.27 20.63
CA VAL A 150 -19.35 -0.71 21.48
C VAL A 150 -19.96 -1.80 20.60
N ARG A 151 -19.86 -3.06 21.03
CA ARG A 151 -20.45 -4.21 20.31
C ARG A 151 -21.96 -4.23 20.55
N GLY A 152 -22.74 -4.58 19.54
CA GLY A 152 -24.21 -4.67 19.67
C GLY A 152 -24.71 -5.62 20.77
N VAL A 153 -23.96 -6.69 21.07
CA VAL A 153 -24.29 -7.65 22.15
C VAL A 153 -24.16 -7.04 23.54
N ALA A 154 -23.40 -5.94 23.69
CA ALA A 154 -23.26 -5.23 24.95
C ALA A 154 -24.31 -4.12 25.13
N MET A 155 -25.22 -3.95 24.17
CA MET A 155 -26.25 -2.91 24.18
C MET A 155 -27.59 -3.48 24.65
N ASN A 156 -28.55 -2.59 24.91
CA ASN A 156 -29.92 -2.97 25.23
C ASN A 156 -30.66 -3.44 23.96
N PRO A 157 -31.74 -4.23 24.08
CA PRO A 157 -32.53 -4.69 22.92
C PRO A 157 -33.16 -3.54 22.12
N VAL A 158 -33.37 -2.37 22.75
CA VAL A 158 -33.86 -1.15 22.07
C VAL A 158 -32.79 -0.50 21.19
N ASP A 159 -31.52 -0.56 21.60
CA ASP A 159 -30.42 0.16 20.94
C ASP A 159 -29.84 -0.63 19.77
N HIS A 160 -29.85 -1.96 19.86
CA HIS A 160 -29.30 -2.84 18.83
C HIS A 160 -30.10 -4.13 18.71
N PRO A 161 -30.33 -4.64 17.49
CA PRO A 161 -30.98 -5.95 17.29
C PRO A 161 -30.23 -7.17 17.88
N HIS A 162 -29.07 -6.98 18.49
CA HIS A 162 -28.28 -8.02 19.15
C HIS A 162 -28.22 -7.81 20.67
N GLY A 163 -28.84 -6.75 21.17
CA GLY A 163 -28.83 -6.40 22.58
C GLY A 163 -29.87 -7.20 23.37
N GLY A 164 -29.68 -7.24 24.70
CA GLY A 164 -30.57 -7.96 25.61
C GLY A 164 -30.27 -9.45 25.79
N GLY A 165 -31.22 -10.14 26.43
CA GLY A 165 -31.08 -11.53 26.89
C GLY A 165 -30.37 -11.65 28.24
N GLU A 166 -30.43 -12.83 28.83
CA GLU A 166 -29.70 -13.15 30.06
C GLU A 166 -28.22 -13.43 29.73
N GLY A 167 -27.33 -12.72 30.43
CA GLY A 167 -25.88 -12.81 30.17
C GLY A 167 -25.48 -12.33 28.77
N ARG A 168 -24.42 -12.91 28.21
CA ARG A 168 -23.90 -12.53 26.88
C ARG A 168 -24.46 -13.47 25.80
N SER A 169 -25.65 -13.18 25.31
CA SER A 169 -26.26 -13.93 24.21
C SER A 169 -26.18 -13.13 22.89
N LYS A 170 -25.73 -13.77 21.79
CA LYS A 170 -25.72 -13.13 20.45
C LYS A 170 -27.09 -13.11 19.78
N SER A 171 -28.02 -13.87 20.34
CA SER A 171 -29.33 -14.18 19.79
C SER A 171 -30.27 -14.27 20.98
N SER A 172 -30.68 -13.13 21.54
CA SER A 172 -31.74 -13.15 22.54
C SER A 172 -33.04 -13.54 21.82
N GLY A 173 -33.56 -14.74 22.09
CA GLY A 173 -34.91 -15.15 21.72
C GLY A 173 -35.08 -15.86 20.37
N ASN A 174 -35.27 -17.18 20.43
CA ASN A 174 -36.02 -18.11 19.57
C ASN A 174 -35.92 -18.11 18.02
N TYR A 175 -35.29 -17.14 17.37
CA TYR A 175 -35.07 -17.14 15.92
C TYR A 175 -33.64 -16.66 15.66
N GLY A 176 -32.72 -17.59 15.40
CA GLY A 176 -31.28 -17.33 15.21
C GLY A 176 -31.01 -16.27 14.13
N ARG A 177 -30.95 -15.00 14.55
CA ARG A 177 -30.77 -13.88 13.62
C ARG A 177 -29.34 -13.85 13.10
N CYS A 178 -29.20 -13.61 11.80
CA CYS A 178 -27.91 -13.32 11.18
C CYS A 178 -27.28 -12.06 11.80
N SER A 179 -25.94 -11.92 11.75
CA SER A 179 -25.30 -10.70 12.27
C SER A 179 -25.79 -9.47 11.48
N VAL A 180 -26.49 -8.56 12.13
CA VAL A 180 -27.03 -7.32 11.53
C VAL A 180 -26.32 -6.06 12.03
N SER A 181 -26.47 -4.99 11.26
CA SER A 181 -26.15 -3.62 11.67
C SER A 181 -27.20 -3.09 12.68
N PRO A 182 -26.95 -1.94 13.34
CA PRO A 182 -27.93 -1.32 14.22
C PRO A 182 -29.27 -1.03 13.53
N TRP A 183 -29.25 -0.81 12.22
CA TRP A 183 -30.45 -0.59 11.39
C TRP A 183 -31.02 -1.88 10.77
N GLY A 184 -30.68 -3.06 11.30
CA GLY A 184 -31.26 -4.34 10.86
C GLY A 184 -30.75 -4.90 9.52
N LYS A 185 -29.87 -4.18 8.79
CA LYS A 185 -29.27 -4.72 7.55
C LYS A 185 -28.29 -5.86 7.86
N PRO A 186 -28.40 -7.05 7.22
CA PRO A 186 -27.46 -8.14 7.40
C PRO A 186 -26.03 -7.78 7.01
N THR A 187 -25.05 -8.28 7.76
CA THR A 187 -23.60 -7.99 7.58
C THR A 187 -22.78 -9.19 7.11
N LYS A 188 -23.36 -10.40 7.15
CA LYS A 188 -22.75 -11.67 6.73
C LYS A 188 -23.59 -12.33 5.62
N SER A 189 -23.15 -13.49 5.15
CA SER A 189 -23.84 -14.26 4.10
C SER A 189 -23.98 -13.54 2.74
N GLY A 190 -23.01 -12.69 2.40
CA GLY A 190 -22.96 -12.07 1.07
C GLY A 190 -24.07 -11.05 0.79
N TYR A 191 -24.72 -10.51 1.83
CA TYR A 191 -25.74 -9.46 1.67
C TYR A 191 -25.20 -8.28 0.83
N ARG A 192 -25.88 -7.99 -0.28
CA ARG A 192 -25.48 -6.95 -1.22
C ARG A 192 -26.24 -5.67 -0.89
N THR A 193 -25.56 -4.71 -0.26
CA THR A 193 -26.14 -3.42 0.18
C THR A 193 -26.61 -2.46 -0.93
N GLY A 194 -26.30 -2.75 -2.19
CA GLY A 194 -26.69 -1.90 -3.32
C GLY A 194 -27.76 -2.59 -4.16
N PRO A 195 -28.63 -1.83 -4.86
CA PRO A 195 -29.73 -2.42 -5.61
C PRO A 195 -29.20 -3.42 -6.64
N LEU A 196 -29.86 -4.58 -6.74
CA LEU A 196 -29.48 -5.68 -7.64
C LEU A 196 -29.35 -5.20 -9.10
N LYS A 197 -30.22 -4.27 -9.53
CA LYS A 197 -30.24 -3.66 -10.87
C LYS A 197 -28.98 -2.85 -11.23
N ARG A 198 -28.24 -2.32 -10.24
CA ARG A 198 -26.98 -1.58 -10.49
C ARG A 198 -25.74 -2.48 -10.59
N LYS A 199 -25.88 -3.79 -10.33
CA LYS A 199 -24.75 -4.71 -10.17
C LYS A 199 -24.81 -5.93 -11.11
N LYS A 200 -26.01 -6.33 -11.56
CA LYS A 200 -26.17 -7.19 -12.75
C LYS A 200 -25.92 -6.33 -13.98
#